data_AF-A0A7K4BA97-F1
#
_entry.id   AF-A0A7K4BA97-F1
#
_cell.length_a   1.000
_cell.length_b   1.000
_cell.length_c   1.000
_cell.angle_alpha   90.00
_cell.angle_beta   90.00
_cell.angle_gamma   90.00
#
_symmetry.space_group_name_H-M   'P 1'
#
loop_
_entity.id
_entity.type
_entity.pdbx_description
1 polymer ?
#
loop_
_entity_poly.entity_id
_entity_poly.type
_entity_poly.pdbx_seq_one_letter_code
_entity_poly.pdbx_strand_id
1 'polypeptide(L)'
;MKQITNFMERGGQVIYTDSSNPDLITSTPGTRQMTNLIWQAFAQGINDITLDSGYPDYRSLIEVHEIGGTEPGDIPFPVTIVDPNEDPCPEMDPFEVYQDDNVRVTATLVDHHQVFPSIAYRFDTKDGSVVFSSDTGPDTKGNLQKLANGADILVHEVIDRTWIDMKFGTPVPGSQMDALKTHMLTSHTANDIVGTIAESCNVTTLVLNHIVPGNTPDAHLRVAEKNFSGDVIIGEDLMVIGLTRDTD
;
A
#
# COMPACT_ATOMS: atom_id res chain seq x y z
N MET A 1 -16.96 24.66 -4.28
CA MET A 1 -17.38 23.86 -3.12
C MET A 1 -17.32 22.41 -3.54
N LYS A 2 -16.22 21.71 -3.21
CA LYS A 2 -16.11 20.25 -3.46
C LYS A 2 -17.16 19.56 -2.58
N GLN A 3 -17.98 18.69 -3.18
CA GLN A 3 -18.95 17.87 -2.46
C GLN A 3 -18.19 16.97 -1.48
N ILE A 4 -18.17 17.37 -0.21
CA ILE A 4 -17.90 16.45 0.88
C ILE A 4 -19.06 15.45 0.84
N THR A 5 -18.77 14.17 0.63
CA THR A 5 -19.74 13.12 0.88
C THR A 5 -20.21 13.28 2.32
N ASN A 6 -21.51 13.56 2.52
CA ASN A 6 -22.13 13.77 3.83
C ASN A 6 -22.17 12.46 4.64
N PHE A 7 -21.00 11.90 4.96
CA PHE A 7 -20.81 10.66 5.71
C PHE A 7 -21.32 10.80 7.14
N MET A 8 -21.05 11.95 7.78
CA MET A 8 -21.53 12.26 9.13
C MET A 8 -23.05 12.38 9.21
N GLU A 9 -23.73 12.85 8.14
CA GLU A 9 -25.21 12.92 8.11
C GLU A 9 -25.88 11.54 8.07
N ARG A 10 -25.12 10.47 7.83
CA ARG A 10 -25.62 9.09 7.73
C ARG A 10 -25.41 8.30 9.02
N GLY A 11 -24.98 8.96 10.10
CA GLY A 11 -24.72 8.32 11.39
C GLY A 11 -23.42 7.51 11.45
N GLY A 12 -22.52 7.66 10.46
CA GLY A 12 -21.17 7.12 10.53
C GLY A 12 -20.37 7.85 11.62
N GLN A 13 -19.56 7.10 12.36
CA GLN A 13 -18.69 7.65 13.40
C GLN A 13 -17.23 7.48 12.98
N VAL A 14 -16.48 8.59 12.96
CA VAL A 14 -15.02 8.55 12.89
C VAL A 14 -14.51 8.15 14.27
N ILE A 15 -13.70 7.09 14.32
CA ILE A 15 -13.06 6.63 15.55
C ILE A 15 -11.73 7.37 15.69
N TYR A 16 -11.49 7.92 16.88
CA TYR A 16 -10.25 8.58 17.25
C TYR A 16 -9.52 7.75 18.29
N THR A 17 -8.19 7.86 18.31
CA THR A 17 -7.39 7.38 19.43
C THR A 17 -7.76 8.11 20.72
N ASP A 18 -7.64 7.41 21.85
CA ASP A 18 -7.78 8.00 23.18
C ASP A 18 -6.38 8.23 23.79
N SER A 19 -6.16 9.41 24.35
CA SER A 19 -4.86 9.83 24.89
C SER A 19 -5.01 11.00 25.85
N SER A 20 -4.28 10.96 26.96
CA SER A 20 -4.16 12.11 27.87
C SER A 20 -3.32 13.25 27.29
N ASN A 21 -2.51 12.97 26.27
CA ASN A 21 -1.85 13.98 25.46
C ASN A 21 -2.75 14.32 24.25
N PRO A 22 -3.36 15.53 24.19
CA PRO A 22 -4.26 15.92 23.10
C PRO A 22 -3.59 15.88 21.72
N ASP A 23 -2.27 16.11 21.64
CA ASP A 23 -1.52 16.13 20.38
C ASP A 23 -1.45 14.74 19.72
N LEU A 24 -1.73 13.68 20.48
CA LEU A 24 -1.78 12.31 19.96
C LEU A 24 -3.20 11.86 19.57
N ILE A 25 -4.24 12.66 19.80
CA ILE A 25 -5.60 12.29 19.40
C ILE A 25 -5.75 12.44 17.89
N THR A 26 -5.95 11.33 17.18
CA THR A 26 -6.04 11.28 15.71
C THR A 26 -6.99 10.18 15.24
N SER A 27 -7.55 10.35 14.04
CA SER A 27 -8.34 9.32 13.34
C SER A 27 -7.47 8.39 12.47
N THR A 28 -6.18 8.66 12.36
CA THR A 28 -5.21 7.90 11.56
C THR A 28 -3.95 7.65 12.39
N PRO A 29 -4.01 6.76 13.40
CA PRO A 29 -2.83 6.45 14.20
C PRO A 29 -1.73 5.85 13.32
N GLY A 30 -0.53 6.42 13.42
CA GLY A 30 0.67 5.81 12.85
C GLY A 30 1.03 4.49 13.54
N THR A 31 2.02 3.78 12.99
CA THR A 31 2.50 2.49 13.49
C THR A 31 2.92 2.55 14.96
N ARG A 32 3.59 3.63 15.39
CA ARG A 32 4.09 3.85 16.75
C ARG A 32 2.93 3.99 17.73
N GLN A 33 1.93 4.80 17.38
CA GLN A 33 0.78 4.97 18.25
C GLN A 33 -0.06 3.69 18.31
N MET A 34 -0.29 3.02 17.18
CA MET A 34 -0.93 1.71 17.14
C MET A 34 -0.21 0.72 18.05
N THR A 35 1.11 0.60 17.93
CA THR A 35 1.97 -0.26 18.75
C THR A 35 1.79 0.04 20.24
N ASN A 36 1.90 1.32 20.64
CA ASN A 36 1.71 1.74 22.03
C ASN A 36 0.31 1.45 22.57
N LEU A 37 -0.73 1.61 21.75
CA LEU A 37 -2.12 1.32 22.14
C LEU A 37 -2.36 -0.18 22.29
N ILE A 38 -1.78 -1.02 21.43
CA ILE A 38 -1.84 -2.48 21.58
C ILE A 38 -1.15 -2.89 22.90
N TRP A 39 -0.02 -2.27 23.25
CA TRP A 39 0.68 -2.62 24.50
C TRP A 39 -0.19 -2.30 25.72
N GLN A 40 -0.91 -1.19 25.68
CA GLN A 40 -1.87 -0.81 26.72
C GLN A 40 -3.08 -1.76 26.76
N ALA A 41 -3.62 -2.14 25.60
CA ALA A 41 -4.76 -3.05 25.51
C ALA A 41 -4.45 -4.43 26.13
N PHE A 42 -3.20 -4.90 26.02
CA PHE A 42 -2.75 -6.17 26.59
C PHE A 42 -1.89 -6.03 27.86
N ALA A 43 -1.91 -4.86 28.51
CA ALA A 43 -0.99 -4.53 29.61
C ALA A 43 -1.02 -5.55 30.76
N GLN A 44 -2.19 -6.07 31.14
CA GLN A 44 -2.29 -7.06 32.21
C GLN A 44 -1.46 -8.31 31.90
N GLY A 45 -1.66 -8.92 30.71
CA GLY A 45 -0.94 -10.12 30.32
C GLY A 45 0.56 -9.89 30.15
N ILE A 46 0.94 -8.75 29.58
CA ILE A 46 2.36 -8.36 29.45
C ILE A 46 3.01 -8.21 30.84
N ASN A 47 2.33 -7.54 31.77
CA ASN A 47 2.82 -7.32 33.14
C ASN A 47 2.95 -8.64 33.90
N ASP A 48 1.94 -9.51 33.85
CA ASP A 48 1.95 -10.79 34.55
C ASP A 48 3.12 -11.67 34.08
N ILE A 49 3.33 -11.79 32.76
CA ILE A 49 4.43 -12.59 32.21
C ILE A 49 5.80 -11.98 32.57
N THR A 50 5.93 -10.66 32.51
CA THR A 50 7.15 -9.95 32.88
C THR A 50 7.52 -10.18 34.35
N LEU A 51 6.53 -10.08 35.26
CA LEU A 51 6.74 -10.22 36.71
C LEU A 51 6.91 -11.68 37.15
N ASP A 52 6.10 -12.60 36.63
CA ASP A 52 6.09 -14.00 37.08
C ASP A 52 7.24 -14.81 36.47
N SER A 53 7.53 -14.59 35.18
CA SER A 53 8.52 -15.38 34.43
C SER A 53 9.84 -14.65 34.22
N GLY A 54 9.95 -13.39 34.65
CA GLY A 54 11.18 -12.59 34.52
C GLY A 54 11.55 -12.29 33.07
N TYR A 55 10.57 -12.26 32.16
CA TYR A 55 10.84 -11.88 30.77
C TYR A 55 11.37 -10.44 30.70
N PRO A 56 12.28 -10.15 29.74
CA PRO A 56 12.71 -8.79 29.49
C PRO A 56 11.53 -7.91 29.05
N ASP A 57 11.69 -6.60 29.19
CA ASP A 57 10.70 -5.63 28.73
C ASP A 57 10.38 -5.86 27.25
N TYR A 58 9.18 -6.36 26.96
CA TYR A 58 8.74 -6.66 25.59
C TYR A 58 8.79 -5.43 24.67
N ARG A 59 8.74 -4.23 25.24
CA ARG A 59 8.86 -2.98 24.48
C ARG A 59 10.24 -2.80 23.86
N SER A 60 11.28 -3.47 24.37
CA SER A 60 12.61 -3.43 23.76
C SER A 60 12.78 -4.42 22.60
N LEU A 61 11.79 -5.28 22.34
CA LEU A 61 11.86 -6.26 21.23
C LEU A 61 11.37 -5.67 19.91
N ILE A 62 10.65 -4.55 19.96
CA ILE A 62 10.04 -3.90 18.80
C ILE A 62 10.52 -2.46 18.77
N GLU A 63 11.33 -2.16 17.77
CA GLU A 63 11.72 -0.80 17.44
C GLU A 63 10.84 -0.31 16.29
N VAL A 64 10.08 0.76 16.53
CA VAL A 64 9.23 1.36 15.50
C VAL A 64 9.94 2.56 14.91
N HIS A 65 10.07 2.58 13.59
CA HIS A 65 10.50 3.72 12.78
C HIS A 65 9.35 4.12 11.86
N GLU A 66 8.95 5.38 11.91
CA GLU A 66 7.89 5.94 11.07
C GLU A 66 8.48 6.63 9.85
N ILE A 67 7.79 6.54 8.71
CA ILE A 67 8.09 7.39 7.56
C ILE A 67 7.36 8.72 7.75
N GLY A 68 8.10 9.83 7.78
CA GLY A 68 7.59 11.16 8.10
C GLY A 68 7.45 11.45 9.59
N GLY A 69 7.95 10.57 10.46
CA GLY A 69 8.01 10.81 11.90
C GLY A 69 9.15 11.75 12.32
N THR A 70 9.18 12.11 13.60
CA THR A 70 10.16 13.06 14.18
C THR A 70 10.97 12.47 15.34
N GLU A 71 10.72 11.20 15.69
CA GLU A 71 11.44 10.51 16.76
C GLU A 71 12.79 9.96 16.27
N PRO A 72 13.73 9.64 17.18
CA PRO A 72 14.97 8.99 16.80
C PRO A 72 14.72 7.68 16.05
N GLY A 73 15.38 7.53 14.90
CA GLY A 73 15.20 6.37 14.02
C GLY A 73 14.12 6.54 12.95
N ASP A 74 13.26 7.55 13.05
CA ASP A 74 12.27 7.84 12.01
C ASP A 74 12.93 8.25 10.69
N ILE A 75 12.27 7.87 9.60
CA ILE A 75 12.73 8.12 8.23
C ILE A 75 12.07 9.42 7.76
N PRO A 76 12.85 10.47 7.44
CA PRO A 76 12.27 11.71 6.94
C PRO A 76 11.48 11.48 5.65
N PHE A 77 10.32 12.10 5.53
CA PHE A 77 9.58 12.09 4.27
C PHE A 77 10.36 12.94 3.25
N PRO A 78 10.78 12.39 2.09
CA PRO A 78 11.70 13.09 1.18
C PRO A 78 11.01 14.15 0.30
N VAL A 79 9.70 14.37 0.49
CA VAL A 79 8.90 15.33 -0.25
C VAL A 79 7.99 16.11 0.68
N THR A 80 7.80 17.39 0.40
CA THR A 80 6.86 18.24 1.14
C THR A 80 5.44 17.99 0.65
N ILE A 81 4.58 17.47 1.52
CA ILE A 81 3.15 17.30 1.26
C ILE A 81 2.41 18.54 1.74
N VAL A 82 1.82 19.29 0.80
CA VAL A 82 1.09 20.53 1.12
C VAL A 82 -0.34 20.24 1.56
N ASP A 83 -1.08 19.47 0.76
CA ASP A 83 -2.40 18.95 1.11
C ASP A 83 -2.61 17.58 0.42
N PRO A 84 -2.70 16.48 1.18
CA PRO A 84 -2.93 15.16 0.60
C PRO A 84 -4.31 15.02 -0.09
N ASN A 85 -5.25 15.93 0.15
CA ASN A 85 -6.53 15.97 -0.58
C ASN A 85 -6.42 16.66 -1.96
N GLU A 86 -5.31 17.35 -2.22
CA GLU A 86 -5.02 17.99 -3.50
C GLU A 86 -3.98 17.21 -4.31
N ASP A 87 -2.91 16.75 -3.65
CA ASP A 87 -1.85 15.96 -4.26
C ASP A 87 -1.33 14.87 -3.31
N PRO A 88 -1.98 13.69 -3.25
CA PRO A 88 -1.58 12.58 -2.37
C PRO A 88 -0.32 11.85 -2.86
N CYS A 89 0.10 12.06 -4.12
CA CYS A 89 1.22 11.37 -4.75
C CYS A 89 2.01 12.35 -5.64
N PRO A 90 2.71 13.34 -5.06
CA PRO A 90 3.61 14.19 -5.82
C PRO A 90 4.76 13.36 -6.40
N GLU A 91 5.32 13.83 -7.51
CA GLU A 91 6.50 13.19 -8.11
C GLU A 91 7.67 13.21 -7.11
N MET A 92 8.33 12.08 -6.94
CA MET A 92 9.49 11.92 -6.10
C MET A 92 10.44 10.85 -6.63
N ASP A 93 11.64 10.80 -6.07
CA ASP A 93 12.57 9.70 -6.27
C ASP A 93 12.42 8.67 -5.14
N PRO A 94 12.66 7.37 -5.42
CA PRO A 94 12.69 6.36 -4.38
C PRO A 94 13.70 6.70 -3.27
N PHE A 95 13.33 6.42 -2.03
CA PHE A 95 14.17 6.66 -0.86
C PHE A 95 14.36 5.37 -0.07
N GLU A 96 15.45 5.28 0.67
CA GLU A 96 15.78 4.10 1.47
C GLU A 96 14.99 4.11 2.78
N VAL A 97 14.43 2.95 3.15
CA VAL A 97 13.71 2.76 4.41
C VAL A 97 14.38 1.73 5.31
N TYR A 98 15.20 0.85 4.75
CA TYR A 98 15.95 -0.15 5.51
C TYR A 98 17.13 -0.69 4.70
N GLN A 99 18.23 -1.02 5.37
CA GLN A 99 19.34 -1.75 4.77
C GLN A 99 20.09 -2.58 5.80
N ASP A 100 20.40 -3.83 5.43
CA ASP A 100 21.38 -4.68 6.11
C ASP A 100 22.27 -5.42 5.08
N ASP A 101 23.02 -6.44 5.52
CA ASP A 101 23.89 -7.24 4.66
C ASP A 101 23.12 -8.13 3.65
N ASN A 102 21.82 -8.33 3.85
CA ASN A 102 21.00 -9.29 3.09
C ASN A 102 20.03 -8.59 2.13
N VAL A 103 19.49 -7.44 2.53
CA VAL A 103 18.44 -6.74 1.81
C VAL A 103 18.61 -5.23 1.90
N ARG A 104 18.36 -4.56 0.78
CA ARG A 104 18.13 -3.13 0.71
C ARG A 104 16.66 -2.89 0.37
N VAL A 105 16.00 -2.04 1.15
CA VAL A 105 14.59 -1.72 0.97
C VAL A 105 14.46 -0.24 0.64
N THR A 106 13.87 0.04 -0.53
CA THR A 106 13.46 1.39 -0.92
C THR A 106 11.96 1.49 -1.01
N ALA A 107 11.47 2.72 -0.90
CA ALA A 107 10.05 3.03 -0.95
C ALA A 107 9.77 4.25 -1.82
N THR A 108 8.52 4.39 -2.25
CA THR A 108 8.02 5.60 -2.91
C THR A 108 6.54 5.79 -2.59
N LEU A 109 6.03 7.02 -2.74
CA LEU A 109 4.59 7.26 -2.69
C LEU A 109 3.90 6.68 -3.92
N VAL A 110 2.74 6.07 -3.68
CA VAL A 110 1.80 5.68 -4.71
C VAL A 110 0.43 6.30 -4.45
N ASP A 111 -0.41 6.38 -5.48
CA ASP A 111 -1.66 7.12 -5.41
C ASP A 111 -2.82 6.20 -5.05
N HIS A 112 -3.19 6.12 -3.78
CA HIS A 112 -4.43 5.47 -3.33
C HIS A 112 -5.54 6.49 -3.00
N HIS A 113 -5.41 7.72 -3.52
CA HIS A 113 -6.25 8.90 -3.29
C HIS A 113 -6.63 9.12 -1.82
N GLN A 114 -7.77 8.54 -1.39
CA GLN A 114 -8.39 8.79 -0.09
C GLN A 114 -7.59 8.18 1.06
N VAL A 115 -6.73 7.21 0.76
CA VAL A 115 -5.82 6.61 1.73
C VAL A 115 -4.44 7.22 1.53
N PHE A 116 -4.01 8.00 2.50
CA PHE A 116 -2.71 8.65 2.50
C PHE A 116 -2.01 8.49 3.87
N PRO A 117 -0.70 8.17 3.89
CA PRO A 117 0.12 7.79 2.74
C PRO A 117 -0.18 6.37 2.25
N SER A 118 -0.01 6.11 0.95
CA SER A 118 0.14 4.76 0.39
C SER A 118 1.55 4.64 -0.20
N ILE A 119 2.22 3.52 0.08
CA ILE A 119 3.67 3.38 -0.15
C ILE A 119 3.94 2.06 -0.86
N ALA A 120 4.61 2.12 -2.00
CA ALA A 120 5.20 0.93 -2.63
C ALA A 120 6.60 0.67 -2.07
N TYR A 121 6.98 -0.61 -2.01
CA TYR A 121 8.27 -1.04 -1.49
C TYR A 121 9.01 -1.90 -2.51
N ARG A 122 10.31 -1.70 -2.64
CA ARG A 122 11.21 -2.55 -3.41
C ARG A 122 12.22 -3.18 -2.47
N PHE A 123 12.40 -4.48 -2.61
CA PHE A 123 13.39 -5.27 -1.91
C PHE A 123 14.43 -5.74 -2.92
N ASP A 124 15.67 -5.28 -2.76
CA ASP A 124 16.81 -5.76 -3.52
C ASP A 124 17.62 -6.71 -2.65
N THR A 125 17.83 -7.94 -3.13
CA THR A 125 18.62 -8.99 -2.46
C THR A 125 19.70 -9.52 -3.42
N LYS A 126 20.57 -10.39 -2.92
CA LYS A 126 21.54 -11.11 -3.76
C LYS A 126 20.88 -11.99 -4.83
N ASP A 127 19.68 -12.52 -4.53
CA ASP A 127 19.00 -13.53 -5.36
C ASP A 127 18.07 -12.88 -6.40
N GLY A 128 17.75 -11.60 -6.24
CA GLY A 128 16.84 -10.85 -7.12
C GLY A 128 16.18 -9.68 -6.42
N SER A 129 15.23 -9.07 -7.12
CA SER A 129 14.50 -7.88 -6.70
C SER A 129 12.99 -8.04 -6.87
N VAL A 130 12.24 -7.64 -5.84
CA VAL A 130 10.78 -7.69 -5.85
C VAL A 130 10.21 -6.34 -5.43
N VAL A 131 9.20 -5.87 -6.15
CA VAL A 131 8.47 -4.65 -5.84
C VAL A 131 7.03 -5.01 -5.49
N PHE A 132 6.53 -4.45 -4.40
CA PHE A 132 5.12 -4.49 -4.03
C PHE A 132 4.53 -3.11 -4.26
N SER A 133 3.51 -3.02 -5.12
CA SER A 133 2.88 -1.73 -5.47
C SER A 133 2.13 -1.09 -4.32
N SER A 134 1.71 -1.87 -3.30
CA SER A 134 0.59 -1.53 -2.42
C SER A 134 -0.71 -1.32 -3.22
N ASP A 135 -1.77 -0.85 -2.56
CA ASP A 135 -2.97 -0.38 -3.24
C ASP A 135 -2.68 0.98 -3.90
N THR A 136 -3.00 1.07 -5.18
CA THR A 136 -2.73 2.26 -5.99
C THR A 136 -3.55 2.31 -7.28
N GLY A 137 -3.92 3.53 -7.65
CA GLY A 137 -4.41 3.90 -8.96
C GLY A 137 -3.35 3.82 -10.07
N PRO A 138 -3.78 3.98 -11.33
CA PRO A 138 -2.93 3.71 -12.49
C PRO A 138 -1.85 4.77 -12.75
N ASP A 139 -1.95 5.97 -12.14
CA ASP A 139 -1.00 7.06 -12.35
C ASP A 139 -0.37 7.48 -11.02
N THR A 140 0.90 7.13 -10.86
CA THR A 140 1.72 7.51 -9.70
C THR A 140 2.72 8.61 -10.05
N LYS A 141 2.48 9.35 -11.15
CA LYS A 141 3.40 10.39 -11.69
C LYS A 141 4.82 9.89 -11.93
N GLY A 142 4.95 8.62 -12.31
CA GLY A 142 6.25 7.99 -12.55
C GLY A 142 6.93 7.42 -11.30
N ASN A 143 6.39 7.61 -10.09
CA ASN A 143 7.00 7.14 -8.85
C ASN A 143 7.17 5.62 -8.84
N LEU A 144 6.11 4.88 -9.18
CA LEU A 144 6.17 3.41 -9.24
C LEU A 144 7.12 2.95 -10.34
N GLN A 145 7.13 3.60 -11.50
CA GLN A 145 8.05 3.28 -12.60
C GLN A 145 9.50 3.47 -12.18
N LYS A 146 9.83 4.58 -11.50
CA LYS A 146 11.18 4.82 -10.98
C LYS A 146 11.60 3.76 -9.96
N LEU A 147 10.69 3.39 -9.04
CA LEU A 147 10.96 2.37 -8.03
C LEU A 147 11.16 0.98 -8.66
N ALA A 148 10.22 0.58 -9.52
CA ALA A 148 10.13 -0.77 -10.07
C ALA A 148 11.04 -1.01 -11.27
N ASN A 149 11.70 0.03 -11.79
CA ASN A 149 12.51 -0.07 -13.00
C ASN A 149 13.50 -1.24 -12.94
N GLY A 150 13.34 -2.20 -13.85
CA GLY A 150 14.22 -3.36 -13.99
C GLY A 150 14.13 -4.38 -12.86
N ALA A 151 13.06 -4.37 -12.07
CA ALA A 151 12.85 -5.39 -11.04
C ALA A 151 12.53 -6.76 -11.64
N ASP A 152 12.92 -7.83 -10.96
CA ASP A 152 12.64 -9.19 -11.43
C ASP A 152 11.13 -9.49 -11.33
N ILE A 153 10.51 -9.08 -10.22
CA ILE A 153 9.08 -9.28 -9.96
C ILE A 153 8.41 -7.97 -9.53
N LEU A 154 7.27 -7.62 -10.14
CA LEU A 154 6.32 -6.64 -9.65
C LEU A 154 5.06 -7.34 -9.16
N VAL A 155 4.80 -7.30 -7.85
CA VAL A 155 3.53 -7.70 -7.24
C VAL A 155 2.61 -6.48 -7.23
N HIS A 156 1.56 -6.52 -8.03
CA HIS A 156 0.66 -5.39 -8.25
C HIS A 156 -0.78 -5.72 -7.86
N GLU A 157 -1.46 -4.78 -7.19
CA GLU A 157 -2.91 -4.86 -6.97
C GLU A 157 -3.68 -4.86 -8.29
N VAL A 158 -4.87 -5.46 -8.34
CA VAL A 158 -5.70 -5.40 -9.55
C VAL A 158 -7.19 -5.42 -9.25
N ILE A 159 -7.92 -4.52 -9.89
CA ILE A 159 -9.38 -4.49 -9.89
C ILE A 159 -9.97 -4.83 -11.27
N ASP A 160 -11.03 -5.64 -11.31
CA ASP A 160 -11.73 -5.97 -12.54
C ASP A 160 -12.64 -4.81 -12.99
N ARG A 161 -12.24 -4.11 -14.04
CA ARG A 161 -13.02 -3.02 -14.65
C ARG A 161 -14.40 -3.47 -15.10
N THR A 162 -14.52 -4.68 -15.65
CA THR A 162 -15.81 -5.20 -16.12
C THR A 162 -16.77 -5.38 -14.95
N TRP A 163 -16.26 -5.87 -13.83
CA TRP A 163 -17.03 -5.99 -12.60
C TRP A 163 -17.45 -4.62 -12.05
N ILE A 164 -16.56 -3.62 -12.04
CA ILE A 164 -16.90 -2.25 -11.64
C ILE A 164 -18.07 -1.74 -12.49
N ASP A 165 -17.95 -1.83 -13.82
CA ASP A 165 -18.97 -1.32 -14.73
C ASP A 165 -20.32 -2.03 -14.55
N MET A 166 -20.30 -3.35 -14.33
CA MET A 166 -21.51 -4.11 -14.04
C MET A 166 -22.14 -3.73 -12.69
N LYS A 167 -21.33 -3.62 -11.63
CA LYS A 167 -21.80 -3.38 -10.26
C LYS A 167 -22.35 -1.98 -10.07
N PHE A 168 -21.69 -0.98 -10.67
CA PHE A 168 -22.00 0.43 -10.45
C PHE A 168 -22.80 1.06 -11.60
N GLY A 169 -22.79 0.47 -12.80
CA GLY A 169 -23.54 0.97 -13.96
C GLY A 169 -23.11 2.38 -14.37
N THR A 170 -24.10 3.21 -14.72
CA THR A 170 -23.93 4.65 -15.01
C THR A 170 -24.64 5.46 -13.92
N PRO A 171 -24.00 5.68 -12.76
CA PRO A 171 -24.63 6.39 -11.67
C PRO A 171 -24.87 7.87 -12.02
N VAL A 172 -25.81 8.50 -11.32
CA VAL A 172 -26.09 9.94 -11.49
C VAL A 172 -24.84 10.72 -11.02
N PRO A 173 -24.31 11.68 -11.81
CA PRO A 173 -23.16 12.47 -11.43
C PRO A 173 -23.32 13.15 -10.06
N GLY A 174 -22.30 13.05 -9.21
CA GLY A 174 -22.30 13.57 -7.84
C GLY A 174 -23.14 12.76 -6.84
N SER A 175 -23.71 11.62 -7.26
CA SER A 175 -24.32 10.67 -6.32
C SER A 175 -23.27 9.90 -5.54
N GLN A 176 -23.68 9.26 -4.44
CA GLN A 176 -22.78 8.36 -3.70
C GLN A 176 -22.24 7.24 -4.59
N MET A 177 -23.08 6.67 -5.45
CA MET A 177 -22.68 5.56 -6.32
C MET A 177 -21.65 6.03 -7.36
N ASP A 178 -21.76 7.28 -7.81
CA ASP A 178 -20.78 7.93 -8.68
C ASP A 178 -19.45 8.16 -7.97
N ALA A 179 -19.47 8.64 -6.72
CA ALA A 179 -18.27 8.78 -5.90
C ALA A 179 -17.58 7.43 -5.63
N LEU A 180 -18.35 6.38 -5.34
CA LEU A 180 -17.81 5.03 -5.13
C LEU A 180 -17.22 4.44 -6.42
N LYS A 181 -17.92 4.57 -7.55
CA LYS A 181 -17.39 4.13 -8.84
C LYS A 181 -16.11 4.86 -9.20
N THR A 182 -16.07 6.18 -8.96
CA THR A 182 -14.88 7.00 -9.18
C THR A 182 -13.72 6.51 -8.34
N HIS A 183 -13.91 6.34 -7.03
CA HIS A 183 -12.88 5.80 -6.14
C HIS A 183 -12.36 4.43 -6.61
N MET A 184 -13.24 3.50 -6.99
CA MET A 184 -12.83 2.19 -7.52
C MET A 184 -12.00 2.27 -8.80
N LEU A 185 -12.20 3.31 -9.62
CA LEU A 185 -11.49 3.49 -10.89
C LEU A 185 -10.22 4.34 -10.78
N THR A 186 -10.12 5.20 -9.76
CA THR A 186 -9.00 6.13 -9.60
C THR A 186 -8.03 5.71 -8.51
N SER A 187 -8.49 5.01 -7.48
CA SER A 187 -7.65 4.56 -6.35
C SER A 187 -7.13 3.13 -6.53
N HIS A 188 -7.57 2.40 -7.55
CA HIS A 188 -7.15 1.03 -7.84
C HIS A 188 -6.74 0.89 -9.31
N THR A 189 -5.94 -0.12 -9.62
CA THR A 189 -5.41 -0.33 -10.96
C THR A 189 -6.21 -1.39 -11.69
N ALA A 190 -6.81 -0.99 -12.82
CA ALA A 190 -7.64 -1.87 -13.60
C ALA A 190 -6.83 -2.96 -14.33
N ASN A 191 -7.41 -4.15 -14.44
CA ASN A 191 -6.86 -5.31 -15.14
C ASN A 191 -6.49 -5.05 -16.61
N ASP A 192 -7.10 -4.07 -17.27
CA ASP A 192 -6.79 -3.67 -18.64
C ASP A 192 -5.60 -2.70 -18.79
N ILE A 193 -5.12 -2.13 -17.68
CA ILE A 193 -4.01 -1.16 -17.64
C ILE A 193 -2.78 -1.71 -16.91
N VAL A 194 -2.95 -2.60 -15.94
CA VAL A 194 -1.85 -3.12 -15.09
C VAL A 194 -0.68 -3.70 -15.91
N GLY A 195 -0.95 -4.37 -17.02
CA GLY A 195 0.09 -4.88 -17.93
C GLY A 195 0.94 -3.76 -18.56
N THR A 196 0.31 -2.67 -18.99
CA THR A 196 1.01 -1.48 -19.52
C THR A 196 1.90 -0.83 -18.45
N ILE A 197 1.44 -0.81 -17.20
CA ILE A 197 2.24 -0.28 -16.08
C ILE A 197 3.46 -1.17 -15.86
N ALA A 198 3.28 -2.49 -15.81
CA ALA A 198 4.39 -3.43 -15.66
C ALA A 198 5.41 -3.32 -16.80
N GLU A 199 4.94 -3.20 -18.05
CA GLU A 199 5.79 -2.96 -19.22
C GLU A 199 6.61 -1.66 -19.05
N SER A 200 5.97 -0.58 -18.60
CA SER A 200 6.66 0.70 -18.36
C SER A 200 7.69 0.65 -17.22
N CYS A 201 7.57 -0.32 -16.31
CA CYS A 201 8.52 -0.58 -15.24
C CYS A 201 9.68 -1.48 -15.68
N ASN A 202 9.72 -1.97 -16.92
CA ASN A 202 10.76 -2.88 -17.43
C ASN A 202 10.98 -4.11 -16.52
N VAL A 203 9.91 -4.62 -15.91
CA VAL A 203 10.00 -5.80 -15.04
C VAL A 203 9.92 -7.09 -15.84
N THR A 204 10.45 -8.18 -15.27
CA THR A 204 10.43 -9.49 -15.94
C THR A 204 9.10 -10.22 -15.71
N THR A 205 8.59 -10.17 -14.48
CA THR A 205 7.35 -10.86 -14.06
C THR A 205 6.38 -9.87 -13.42
N LEU A 206 5.11 -9.93 -13.82
CA LEU A 206 3.98 -9.28 -13.17
C LEU A 206 3.18 -10.32 -12.39
N VAL A 207 3.07 -10.15 -11.07
CA VAL A 207 2.21 -10.95 -10.20
C VAL A 207 0.99 -10.13 -9.84
N LEU A 208 -0.18 -10.56 -10.29
CA LEU A 208 -1.46 -9.95 -9.94
C LEU A 208 -1.87 -10.42 -8.53
N ASN A 209 -2.00 -9.48 -7.60
CA ASN A 209 -2.41 -9.72 -6.22
C ASN A 209 -3.54 -8.75 -5.81
N HIS A 210 -4.05 -8.86 -4.58
CA HIS A 210 -5.13 -8.01 -4.06
C HIS A 210 -6.28 -7.90 -5.08
N ILE A 211 -6.74 -9.06 -5.56
CA ILE A 211 -7.67 -9.13 -6.69
C ILE A 211 -9.06 -8.70 -6.22
N VAL A 212 -9.62 -7.67 -6.84
CA VAL A 212 -10.95 -7.15 -6.52
C VAL A 212 -11.91 -7.30 -7.71
N PRO A 213 -13.03 -8.03 -7.55
CA PRO A 213 -13.37 -8.89 -6.42
C PRO A 213 -12.50 -10.16 -6.40
N GLY A 214 -12.32 -10.78 -5.22
CA GLY A 214 -11.48 -11.97 -5.07
C GLY A 214 -11.93 -13.21 -5.87
N ASN A 215 -13.13 -13.18 -6.47
CA ASN A 215 -13.63 -14.21 -7.37
C ASN A 215 -13.63 -13.77 -8.85
N THR A 216 -12.77 -12.82 -9.21
CA THR A 216 -12.59 -12.39 -10.60
C THR A 216 -12.17 -13.58 -11.47
N PRO A 217 -12.83 -13.85 -12.61
CA PRO A 217 -12.41 -14.92 -13.51
C PRO A 217 -11.01 -14.66 -14.08
N ASP A 218 -10.16 -15.70 -14.16
CA ASP A 218 -8.82 -15.61 -14.76
C ASP A 218 -8.80 -14.95 -16.13
N ALA A 219 -9.80 -15.21 -16.96
CA ALA A 219 -9.90 -14.63 -18.30
C ALA A 219 -9.97 -13.09 -18.29
N HIS A 220 -10.51 -12.49 -17.22
CA HIS A 220 -10.50 -11.05 -17.04
C HIS A 220 -9.12 -10.56 -16.61
N LEU A 221 -8.44 -11.31 -15.72
CA LEU A 221 -7.10 -10.97 -15.22
C LEU A 221 -6.03 -11.08 -16.31
N ARG A 222 -6.09 -12.14 -17.14
CA ARG A 222 -5.17 -12.37 -18.26
C ARG A 222 -5.25 -11.33 -19.37
N VAL A 223 -6.19 -10.38 -19.30
CA VAL A 223 -6.16 -9.19 -20.19
C VAL A 223 -4.85 -8.41 -20.02
N ALA A 224 -4.22 -8.45 -18.83
CA ALA A 224 -2.92 -7.84 -18.57
C ALA A 224 -1.82 -8.33 -19.53
N GLU A 225 -1.87 -9.58 -19.99
CA GLU A 225 -0.89 -10.18 -20.91
C GLU A 225 -0.84 -9.48 -22.28
N LYS A 226 -1.90 -8.74 -22.67
CA LYS A 226 -1.95 -8.08 -23.97
C LYS A 226 -0.96 -6.92 -24.11
N ASN A 227 -0.63 -6.28 -22.98
CA ASN A 227 0.18 -5.06 -22.94
C ASN A 227 1.48 -5.24 -22.15
N PHE A 228 1.80 -6.47 -21.76
CA PHE A 228 3.02 -6.82 -21.04
C PHE A 228 3.73 -7.95 -21.77
N SER A 229 5.01 -7.76 -22.05
CA SER A 229 5.84 -8.71 -22.79
C SER A 229 6.46 -9.82 -21.92
N GLY A 230 6.48 -9.62 -20.59
CA GLY A 230 6.97 -10.59 -19.62
C GLY A 230 5.91 -11.58 -19.12
N ASP A 231 6.24 -12.28 -18.04
CA ASP A 231 5.39 -13.33 -17.48
C ASP A 231 4.30 -12.76 -16.57
N VAL A 232 3.03 -13.14 -16.78
CA VAL A 232 1.92 -12.80 -15.89
C VAL A 232 1.56 -13.99 -15.02
N ILE A 233 1.63 -13.81 -13.70
CA ILE A 233 1.20 -14.77 -12.69
C ILE A 233 -0.04 -14.22 -11.99
N ILE A 234 -1.10 -15.02 -11.89
CA ILE A 234 -2.26 -14.71 -11.05
C ILE A 234 -1.97 -15.25 -9.66
N GLY A 235 -1.86 -14.38 -8.66
CA GLY A 235 -1.59 -14.76 -7.28
C GLY A 235 -2.74 -15.56 -6.66
N GLU A 236 -2.38 -16.55 -5.86
CA GLU A 236 -3.31 -17.36 -5.07
C GLU A 236 -2.80 -17.47 -3.63
N ASP A 237 -3.70 -17.68 -2.69
CA ASP A 237 -3.34 -17.95 -1.31
C ASP A 237 -2.36 -19.12 -1.22
N LEU A 238 -1.28 -18.94 -0.44
CA LEU A 238 -0.20 -19.91 -0.24
C LEU A 238 0.70 -20.17 -1.47
N MET A 239 0.53 -19.43 -2.56
CA MET A 239 1.44 -19.51 -3.70
C MET A 239 2.86 -19.10 -3.31
N VAL A 240 3.85 -19.85 -3.79
CA VAL A 240 5.28 -19.55 -3.62
C VAL A 240 5.89 -19.29 -4.98
N ILE A 241 6.51 -18.12 -5.13
CA ILE A 241 7.21 -17.70 -6.34
C ILE A 241 8.68 -17.55 -5.97
N GLY A 242 9.55 -18.29 -6.67
CA GLY A 242 10.99 -18.24 -6.43
C GLY A 242 11.61 -16.97 -7.02
N LEU A 243 12.54 -16.37 -6.28
CA LEU A 243 13.47 -15.36 -6.79
C LEU A 243 14.79 -16.09 -7.08
N THR A 244 15.12 -16.24 -8.35
CA THR A 244 16.40 -16.81 -8.79
C THR A 244 16.95 -15.97 -9.93
N ARG A 245 18.05 -15.26 -9.68
CA ARG A 245 18.97 -14.88 -10.74
C ARG A 245 19.68 -16.16 -11.19
N ASP A 246 19.58 -16.48 -12.47
CA ASP A 246 20.47 -17.44 -13.11
C ASP A 246 21.90 -16.89 -12.98
N THR A 247 22.59 -17.27 -11.91
CA THR A 247 24.02 -17.07 -11.80
C THR A 247 24.69 -18.22 -12.54
N ASP A 248 25.45 -17.89 -13.58
CA ASP A 248 26.35 -18.81 -14.30
C ASP A 248 27.16 -19.74 -13.37
#